data_AF-A0A1C5VGU9-F1
#
_entry.id   AF-A0A1C5VGU9-F1
#
_cell.length_a   1.000
_cell.length_b   1.000
_cell.length_c   1.000
_cell.angle_alpha   90.00
_cell.angle_beta   90.00
_cell.angle_gamma   90.00
#
_symmetry.space_group_name_H-M   'P 1'
#
loop_
_entity.id
_entity.type
_entity.pdbx_description
1 polymer ?
#
loop_
_entity_poly.entity_id
_entity_poly.type
_entity_poly.pdbx_seq_one_letter_code
_entity_poly.pdbx_strand_id
1 'polypeptide(L)'
;MKRLVTFFLMCIITVYSATICYAGNSALTGEQGQTDFGIYATYIAGKTEYLTSPVQNGKAEIQLPDGRRIVVSGITDSSLTLVVYPITSQDTEAWEWFVACLEGKGKNISPFEIYFTDKKENRIAVDGVTISLSDALKNSSAFSLNSKGTLKTLSVQSRNGQMIFQADGSYYYILAEKTEQDIPNEPTTQPTTQTGADNSTDVNHAGSGAASGAKTGDDTPLELYMVLLFVGLITTSIAGLCRKKNYVAKQK
;
A
#
# COMPACT_ATOMS: atom_id res chain seq x y z
N MET A 1 -47.72 7.38 -20.65
CA MET A 1 -46.65 7.73 -19.68
C MET A 1 -45.25 7.29 -20.11
N LYS A 2 -45.02 6.04 -20.56
CA LYS A 2 -43.67 5.57 -20.97
C LYS A 2 -43.02 6.38 -22.10
N ARG A 3 -43.76 6.73 -23.16
CA ARG A 3 -43.25 7.54 -24.29
C ARG A 3 -42.89 8.98 -23.92
N LEU A 4 -43.51 9.52 -22.88
CA LEU A 4 -43.29 10.89 -22.42
C LEU A 4 -42.02 10.95 -21.55
N VAL A 5 -41.80 9.94 -20.70
CA VAL A 5 -40.56 9.78 -19.91
C VAL A 5 -39.34 9.53 -20.80
N THR A 6 -39.45 8.73 -21.86
CA THR A 6 -38.34 8.51 -22.81
C THR A 6 -37.99 9.79 -23.57
N PHE A 7 -38.97 10.63 -23.90
CA PHE A 7 -38.75 11.90 -24.58
C PHE A 7 -38.02 12.90 -23.68
N PHE A 8 -38.41 13.01 -22.41
CA PHE A 8 -37.70 13.85 -21.44
C PHE A 8 -36.29 13.35 -21.15
N LEU A 9 -36.06 12.04 -21.05
CA LEU A 9 -34.73 11.48 -20.84
C LEU A 9 -33.79 11.72 -22.04
N MET A 10 -34.30 11.60 -23.27
CA MET A 10 -33.55 11.95 -24.48
C MET A 10 -33.22 13.45 -24.54
N CYS A 11 -34.19 14.33 -24.25
CA CYS A 11 -33.94 15.77 -24.20
C CYS A 11 -32.88 16.14 -23.16
N ILE A 12 -32.85 15.48 -22.00
CA ILE A 12 -31.84 15.71 -20.96
C ILE A 12 -30.44 15.26 -21.47
N ILE A 13 -30.33 14.07 -22.08
CA ILE A 13 -29.04 13.58 -22.61
C ILE A 13 -28.51 14.49 -23.72
N THR A 14 -29.38 14.96 -24.63
CA THR A 14 -28.97 15.87 -25.73
C THR A 14 -28.53 17.25 -25.22
N VAL A 15 -29.17 17.76 -24.16
CA VAL A 15 -28.77 19.03 -23.52
C VAL A 15 -27.45 18.89 -22.76
N TYR A 16 -27.15 17.72 -22.18
CA TYR A 16 -25.86 17.45 -21.52
C TYR A 16 -24.71 17.17 -22.50
N SER A 17 -24.97 16.67 -23.72
CA SER A 17 -23.93 16.47 -24.73
C SER A 17 -23.44 17.76 -25.41
N ALA A 18 -24.10 18.90 -25.16
CA ALA A 18 -23.78 20.17 -25.80
C ALA A 18 -22.99 21.14 -24.89
N THR A 19 -22.32 20.66 -23.84
CA THR A 19 -21.22 21.44 -23.25
C THR A 19 -20.03 21.38 -24.18
N ILE A 20 -20.01 22.34 -25.11
CA ILE A 20 -18.83 22.72 -25.87
C ILE A 20 -17.71 22.96 -24.85
N CYS A 21 -16.63 22.19 -24.94
CA CYS A 21 -15.36 22.55 -24.33
C CYS A 21 -15.02 23.94 -24.86
N TYR A 22 -15.23 24.98 -24.05
CA TYR A 22 -14.67 26.28 -24.33
C TYR A 22 -13.17 26.19 -24.02
N ALA A 23 -12.40 25.73 -25.00
CA ALA A 23 -11.01 26.14 -25.09
C ALA A 23 -11.06 27.63 -25.45
N GLY A 24 -10.64 28.49 -24.53
CA GLY A 24 -10.46 29.90 -24.84
C GLY A 24 -9.41 30.00 -25.95
N ASN A 25 -9.84 30.24 -27.17
CA ASN A 25 -8.96 30.67 -28.25
C ASN A 25 -8.44 32.07 -27.90
N SER A 26 -7.33 32.14 -27.18
CA SER A 26 -6.44 33.29 -27.28
C SER A 26 -5.88 33.25 -28.69
N ALA A 27 -6.37 34.14 -29.57
CA ALA A 27 -5.77 34.37 -30.86
C ALA A 27 -4.33 34.84 -30.66
N LEU A 28 -3.37 33.94 -30.82
CA LEU A 28 -1.99 34.29 -31.14
C LEU A 28 -1.76 33.82 -32.58
N THR A 29 -1.94 34.77 -33.49
CA THR A 29 -1.32 34.74 -34.81
C THR A 29 0.17 34.44 -34.65
N GLY A 30 0.65 33.30 -35.18
CA GLY A 30 2.08 33.04 -35.35
C GLY A 30 2.51 31.62 -35.03
N GLU A 31 2.73 30.84 -36.09
CA GLU A 31 3.59 29.66 -36.22
C GLU A 31 3.33 28.39 -35.38
N GLN A 32 3.41 27.25 -36.06
CA GLN A 32 3.46 25.91 -35.46
C GLN A 32 4.71 25.78 -34.56
N GLY A 33 4.55 26.08 -33.27
CA GLY A 33 5.53 25.77 -32.24
C GLY A 33 5.28 24.39 -31.67
N GLN A 34 6.26 23.49 -31.85
CA GLN A 34 6.41 22.21 -31.17
C GLN A 34 6.15 22.38 -29.66
N THR A 35 5.13 21.73 -29.10
CA THR A 35 4.83 21.79 -27.66
C THR A 35 5.70 20.78 -26.93
N ASP A 36 6.83 21.25 -26.40
CA ASP A 36 7.58 20.56 -25.37
C ASP A 36 6.80 20.65 -24.05
N PHE A 37 6.22 19.54 -23.60
CA PHE A 37 5.57 19.47 -22.28
C PHE A 37 6.65 19.20 -21.24
N GLY A 38 7.18 20.27 -20.64
CA GLY A 38 8.01 20.15 -19.44
C GLY A 38 7.22 19.51 -18.31
N ILE A 39 7.56 18.26 -17.97
CA ILE A 39 7.09 17.63 -16.73
C ILE A 39 7.95 18.20 -15.60
N TYR A 40 7.34 18.97 -14.72
CA TYR A 40 7.98 19.50 -13.52
C TYR A 40 7.57 18.64 -12.33
N ALA A 41 8.55 17.98 -11.70
CA ALA A 41 8.37 17.38 -10.38
C ALA A 41 8.76 18.42 -9.33
N THR A 42 7.89 18.67 -8.36
CA THR A 42 8.26 19.43 -7.16
C THR A 42 8.83 18.47 -6.13
N TYR A 43 10.10 18.62 -5.80
CA TYR A 43 10.67 17.95 -4.63
C TYR A 43 10.07 18.58 -3.37
N ILE A 44 9.25 17.82 -2.66
CA ILE A 44 8.81 18.15 -1.31
C ILE A 44 9.77 17.43 -0.38
N ALA A 45 10.68 18.17 0.26
CA ALA A 45 11.55 17.61 1.27
C ALA A 45 10.71 17.04 2.42
N GLY A 46 10.84 15.73 2.67
CA GLY A 46 10.34 15.14 3.91
C GLY A 46 11.04 15.77 5.11
N LYS A 47 10.39 15.75 6.27
CA LYS A 47 11.01 16.22 7.53
C LYS A 47 12.10 15.28 8.04
N THR A 48 12.14 14.06 7.53
CA THR A 48 13.13 13.04 7.86
C THR A 48 14.36 13.25 6.98
N GLU A 49 15.55 13.32 7.56
CA GLU A 49 16.79 13.45 6.79
C GLU A 49 17.34 12.06 6.39
N TYR A 50 17.99 11.99 5.23
CA TYR A 50 18.75 10.82 4.83
C TYR A 50 19.93 10.60 5.79
N LEU A 51 20.07 9.38 6.28
CA LEU A 51 21.19 8.96 7.10
C LEU A 51 22.26 8.37 6.18
N THR A 52 23.52 8.72 6.42
CA THR A 52 24.62 8.23 5.58
C THR A 52 25.74 7.63 6.40
N SER A 53 26.44 6.66 5.83
CA SER A 53 27.62 6.04 6.46
C SER A 53 28.60 5.52 5.41
N PRO A 54 29.88 5.92 5.46
CA PRO A 54 30.87 5.43 4.51
C PRO A 54 31.17 3.95 4.74
N VAL A 55 31.49 3.23 3.67
CA VAL A 55 31.93 1.84 3.79
C VAL A 55 33.34 1.77 4.38
N GLN A 56 33.47 1.05 5.49
CA GLN A 56 34.73 0.79 6.18
C GLN A 56 34.88 -0.72 6.43
N ASN A 57 36.00 -1.31 6.00
CA ASN A 57 36.29 -2.74 6.20
C ASN A 57 35.16 -3.67 5.72
N GLY A 58 34.58 -3.35 4.55
CA GLY A 58 33.49 -4.10 3.92
C GLY A 58 32.14 -4.03 4.64
N LYS A 59 31.96 -3.01 5.50
CA LYS A 59 30.73 -2.76 6.26
C LYS A 59 30.36 -1.27 6.24
N ALA A 60 29.08 -0.98 6.38
CA ALA A 60 28.59 0.36 6.69
C ALA A 60 27.54 0.25 7.81
N GLU A 61 27.48 1.26 8.66
CA GLU A 61 26.66 1.24 9.88
C GLU A 61 25.97 2.59 10.11
N ILE A 62 24.67 2.52 10.38
CA ILE A 62 23.84 3.69 10.70
C ILE A 62 23.11 3.44 12.02
N GLN A 63 23.16 4.43 12.91
CA GLN A 63 22.26 4.51 14.06
C GLN A 63 21.03 5.32 13.68
N LEU A 64 19.86 4.71 13.81
CA LEU A 64 18.57 5.33 13.55
C LEU A 64 18.19 6.28 14.69
N PRO A 65 17.32 7.29 14.44
CA PRO A 65 16.86 8.22 15.48
C PRO A 65 16.16 7.55 16.67
N ASP A 66 15.58 6.37 16.47
CA ASP A 66 14.95 5.56 17.52
C ASP A 66 15.94 4.69 18.31
N GLY A 67 17.24 4.81 18.03
CA GLY A 67 18.32 4.08 18.69
C GLY A 67 18.65 2.72 18.08
N ARG A 68 17.83 2.20 17.16
CA ARG A 68 18.14 0.96 16.42
C ARG A 68 19.35 1.17 15.50
N ARG A 69 19.99 0.08 15.12
CA ARG A 69 21.20 0.07 14.30
C ARG A 69 21.00 -0.77 13.06
N ILE A 70 21.33 -0.20 11.90
CA ILE A 70 21.44 -0.92 10.62
C ILE A 70 22.92 -1.17 10.35
N VAL A 71 23.26 -2.42 10.05
CA VAL A 71 24.59 -2.80 9.56
C VAL A 71 24.43 -3.48 8.21
N VAL A 72 25.11 -2.96 7.20
CA VAL A 72 25.23 -3.59 5.89
C VAL A 72 26.64 -4.16 5.76
N SER A 73 26.79 -5.42 5.37
CA SER A 73 28.06 -6.12 5.33
C SER A 73 28.23 -7.01 4.10
N GLY A 74 29.47 -7.39 3.81
CA GLY A 74 29.82 -8.11 2.58
C GLY A 74 30.06 -7.17 1.39
N ILE A 75 30.33 -5.89 1.67
CA ILE A 75 30.51 -4.86 0.66
C ILE A 75 31.96 -4.92 0.16
N THR A 76 32.16 -5.08 -1.14
CA THR A 76 33.51 -5.17 -1.73
C THR A 76 34.06 -3.82 -2.16
N ASP A 77 33.19 -2.89 -2.54
CA ASP A 77 33.59 -1.55 -2.97
C ASP A 77 33.57 -0.58 -1.76
N SER A 78 34.76 -0.23 -1.29
CA SER A 78 34.94 0.71 -0.17
C SER A 78 34.74 2.18 -0.54
N SER A 79 34.51 2.49 -1.82
CA SER A 79 34.24 3.86 -2.25
C SER A 79 32.78 4.27 -2.10
N LEU A 80 31.91 3.32 -1.78
CA LEU A 80 30.48 3.53 -1.61
C LEU A 80 30.15 4.18 -0.27
N THR A 81 29.06 4.93 -0.26
CA THR A 81 28.42 5.46 0.95
C THR A 81 27.03 4.85 1.07
N LEU A 82 26.73 4.21 2.20
CA LEU A 82 25.38 3.75 2.52
C LEU A 82 24.48 4.94 2.75
N VAL A 83 23.27 4.89 2.21
CA VAL A 83 22.18 5.82 2.45
C VAL A 83 20.97 5.04 2.95
N VAL A 84 20.39 5.50 4.06
CA VAL A 84 19.16 4.97 4.63
C VAL A 84 18.17 6.10 4.87
N TYR A 85 16.95 5.93 4.38
CA TYR A 85 15.82 6.81 4.69
C TYR A 85 14.74 6.01 5.42
N PRO A 86 14.53 6.24 6.73
CA PRO A 86 13.40 5.69 7.45
C PRO A 86 12.11 6.38 6.99
N ILE A 87 11.15 5.60 6.53
CA ILE A 87 9.86 6.13 6.07
C ILE A 87 8.92 6.05 7.25
N THR A 88 8.57 7.21 7.81
CA THR A 88 7.75 7.29 9.03
C THR A 88 6.33 7.70 8.67
N SER A 89 5.41 7.63 9.63
CA SER A 89 4.04 8.14 9.45
C SER A 89 3.98 9.65 9.16
N GLN A 90 5.09 10.40 9.32
CA GLN A 90 5.17 11.80 8.90
C GLN A 90 5.28 11.94 7.38
N ASP A 91 5.77 10.91 6.69
CA ASP A 91 5.86 10.82 5.23
C ASP A 91 4.52 10.26 4.69
N THR A 92 3.41 10.94 4.96
CA THR A 92 2.04 10.36 4.86
C THR A 92 1.76 9.57 3.59
N GLU A 93 2.00 10.13 2.40
CA GLU A 93 1.73 9.46 1.12
C GLU A 93 2.61 8.21 0.93
N ALA A 94 3.90 8.32 1.23
CA ALA A 94 4.82 7.19 1.16
C ALA A 94 4.42 6.12 2.18
N TRP A 95 4.18 6.50 3.43
CA TRP A 95 3.77 5.60 4.49
C TRP A 95 2.50 4.83 4.14
N GLU A 96 1.46 5.50 3.66
CA GLU A 96 0.21 4.87 3.24
C GLU A 96 0.43 3.87 2.09
N TRP A 97 1.30 4.19 1.13
CA TRP A 97 1.67 3.26 0.07
C TRP A 97 2.35 1.99 0.61
N PHE A 98 3.29 2.12 1.56
CA PHE A 98 3.93 0.97 2.21
C PHE A 98 2.93 0.13 3.02
N VAL A 99 2.03 0.76 3.76
CA VAL A 99 0.96 0.08 4.51
C VAL A 99 0.05 -0.72 3.56
N ALA A 100 -0.38 -0.11 2.46
CA ALA A 100 -1.23 -0.77 1.46
C ALA A 100 -0.53 -1.99 0.83
N CYS A 101 0.78 -1.88 0.54
CA CYS A 101 1.55 -3.01 -0.02
C CYS A 101 1.68 -4.19 0.97
N LEU A 102 1.57 -3.94 2.28
CA LEU A 102 1.74 -4.95 3.33
C LEU A 102 0.43 -5.47 3.93
N GLU A 103 -0.73 -5.04 3.42
CA GLU A 103 -2.04 -5.33 4.02
C GLU A 103 -2.23 -6.83 4.30
N GLY A 104 -2.55 -7.15 5.55
CA GLY A 104 -2.75 -8.52 6.04
C GLY A 104 -1.49 -9.36 6.26
N LYS A 105 -0.30 -8.89 5.85
CA LYS A 105 0.95 -9.67 5.89
C LYS A 105 1.88 -9.31 7.05
N GLY A 106 1.73 -8.12 7.63
CA GLY A 106 2.53 -7.69 8.77
C GLY A 106 1.87 -6.56 9.56
N LYS A 107 2.30 -6.43 10.81
CA LYS A 107 1.93 -5.32 11.72
C LYS A 107 3.19 -4.62 12.21
N ASN A 108 3.05 -3.47 12.87
CA ASN A 108 4.18 -2.74 13.48
C ASN A 108 5.34 -2.53 12.50
N ILE A 109 5.02 -1.96 11.34
CA ILE A 109 5.94 -1.89 10.20
C ILE A 109 7.01 -0.81 10.41
N SER A 110 8.21 -1.06 9.89
CA SER A 110 9.31 -0.12 9.75
C SER A 110 9.82 -0.19 8.30
N PRO A 111 9.31 0.67 7.41
CA PRO A 111 9.77 0.75 6.03
C PRO A 111 11.03 1.62 5.91
N PHE A 112 11.92 1.23 5.01
CA PHE A 112 13.17 1.92 4.73
C PHE A 112 13.42 1.97 3.22
N GLU A 113 13.92 3.09 2.74
CA GLU A 113 14.69 3.12 1.50
C GLU A 113 16.17 2.93 1.84
N ILE A 114 16.84 1.96 1.21
CA ILE A 114 18.24 1.60 1.49
C ILE A 114 18.99 1.45 0.16
N TYR A 115 20.09 2.17 0.00
CA TYR A 115 20.95 2.11 -1.18
C TYR A 115 22.36 2.59 -0.92
N PHE A 116 23.25 2.41 -1.89
CA PHE A 116 24.56 3.03 -1.91
C PHE A 116 24.61 4.21 -2.87
N THR A 117 25.46 5.18 -2.60
CA THR A 117 25.93 6.16 -3.58
C THR A 117 27.40 5.94 -3.91
N ASP A 118 27.76 6.13 -5.18
CA ASP A 118 29.15 6.27 -5.59
C ASP A 118 29.63 7.72 -5.46
N LYS A 119 30.90 7.98 -5.81
CA LYS A 119 31.50 9.33 -5.79
C LYS A 119 30.84 10.34 -6.73
N LYS A 120 30.00 9.88 -7.66
CA LYS A 120 29.23 10.70 -8.61
C LYS A 120 27.77 10.83 -8.18
N GLU A 121 27.43 10.39 -6.97
CA GLU A 121 26.08 10.38 -6.41
C GLU A 121 25.10 9.47 -7.18
N ASN A 122 25.61 8.53 -7.98
CA ASN A 122 24.75 7.53 -8.61
C ASN A 122 24.21 6.58 -7.55
N ARG A 123 22.90 6.32 -7.62
CA ARG A 123 22.24 5.33 -6.76
C ARG A 123 22.56 3.92 -7.23
N ILE A 124 23.00 3.09 -6.30
CA ILE A 124 23.34 1.68 -6.51
C ILE A 124 22.50 0.86 -5.54
N ALA A 125 21.78 -0.13 -6.08
CA ALA A 125 20.99 -1.03 -5.28
C ALA A 125 21.85 -1.88 -4.34
N VAL A 126 21.32 -2.18 -3.15
CA VAL A 126 21.92 -3.14 -2.23
C VAL A 126 21.59 -4.56 -2.71
N ASP A 127 22.51 -5.17 -3.46
CA ASP A 127 22.38 -6.54 -3.96
C ASP A 127 23.51 -7.44 -3.46
N GLY A 128 23.19 -8.70 -3.14
CA GLY A 128 24.16 -9.70 -2.68
C GLY A 128 24.78 -9.46 -1.29
N VAL A 129 24.47 -8.34 -0.64
CA VAL A 129 24.97 -7.96 0.69
C VAL A 129 24.03 -8.39 1.81
N THR A 130 24.58 -8.52 3.02
CA THR A 130 23.79 -8.84 4.22
C THR A 130 23.37 -7.57 4.93
N ILE A 131 22.08 -7.45 5.24
CA ILE A 131 21.53 -6.40 6.10
C ILE A 131 21.20 -7.00 7.46
N SER A 132 21.66 -6.34 8.51
CA SER A 132 21.37 -6.67 9.90
C SER A 132 20.73 -5.47 10.60
N LEU A 133 19.60 -5.69 11.26
CA LEU A 133 18.89 -4.69 12.06
C LEU A 133 18.88 -5.12 13.53
N SER A 134 19.26 -4.23 14.44
CA SER A 134 19.13 -4.48 15.87
C SER A 134 17.67 -4.41 16.33
N ASP A 135 17.42 -5.04 17.48
CA ASP A 135 16.14 -5.00 18.19
C ASP A 135 14.97 -5.55 17.35
N ALA A 136 15.23 -6.70 16.73
CA ALA A 136 14.19 -7.41 15.99
C ALA A 136 13.09 -7.88 16.95
N LEU A 137 11.86 -7.47 16.64
CA LEU A 137 10.64 -7.88 17.34
C LEU A 137 10.56 -9.41 17.42
N LYS A 138 9.97 -9.95 18.49
CA LYS A 138 9.61 -11.38 18.52
C LYS A 138 8.68 -11.65 17.34
N ASN A 139 8.96 -12.69 16.56
CA ASN A 139 8.23 -13.02 15.32
C ASN A 139 8.37 -11.98 14.19
N SER A 140 9.55 -11.38 14.02
CA SER A 140 9.77 -10.46 12.91
C SER A 140 9.79 -11.15 11.54
N SER A 141 9.35 -10.41 10.52
CA SER A 141 9.47 -10.68 9.09
C SER A 141 10.14 -9.52 8.38
N ALA A 142 10.85 -9.82 7.30
CA ALA A 142 11.40 -8.82 6.40
C ALA A 142 10.81 -9.01 5.00
N PHE A 143 10.58 -7.90 4.32
CA PHE A 143 10.07 -7.87 2.97
C PHE A 143 10.88 -6.91 2.11
N SER A 144 11.01 -7.21 0.82
CA SER A 144 11.44 -6.25 -0.21
C SER A 144 10.25 -5.84 -1.08
N LEU A 145 10.30 -4.61 -1.58
CA LEU A 145 9.33 -4.06 -2.53
C LEU A 145 10.02 -3.58 -3.79
N ASN A 146 9.41 -3.82 -4.96
CA ASN A 146 9.80 -3.10 -6.17
C ASN A 146 9.00 -1.80 -6.32
N SER A 147 9.35 -0.97 -7.32
CA SER A 147 8.65 0.29 -7.63
C SER A 147 7.19 0.13 -8.04
N LYS A 148 6.71 -1.10 -8.28
CA LYS A 148 5.31 -1.41 -8.58
C LYS A 148 4.53 -1.90 -7.37
N GLY A 149 5.13 -1.91 -6.17
CA GLY A 149 4.49 -2.40 -4.95
C GLY A 149 4.42 -3.94 -4.86
N THR A 150 5.17 -4.66 -5.70
CA THR A 150 5.22 -6.13 -5.61
C THR A 150 6.07 -6.52 -4.41
N LEU A 151 5.43 -7.13 -3.43
CA LEU A 151 6.06 -7.59 -2.19
C LEU A 151 6.71 -8.96 -2.36
N LYS A 152 7.91 -9.11 -1.81
CA LYS A 152 8.59 -10.40 -1.66
C LYS A 152 9.01 -10.59 -0.21
N THR A 153 8.64 -11.73 0.37
CA THR A 153 9.11 -12.12 1.71
C THR A 153 10.57 -12.55 1.64
N LEU A 154 11.39 -12.02 2.55
CA LEU A 154 12.80 -12.36 2.67
C LEU A 154 13.00 -13.42 3.75
N SER A 155 13.97 -14.30 3.54
CA SER A 155 14.40 -15.24 4.57
C SER A 155 15.17 -14.48 5.66
N VAL A 156 14.70 -14.60 6.90
CA VAL A 156 15.27 -13.92 8.06
C VAL A 156 15.91 -14.93 9.00
N GLN A 157 17.10 -14.58 9.49
CA GLN A 157 17.73 -15.22 10.64
C GLN A 157 17.67 -14.27 11.83
N SER A 158 17.20 -14.77 12.98
CA SER A 158 17.22 -14.01 14.24
C SER A 158 18.39 -14.49 15.10
N ARG A 159 19.34 -13.60 15.40
CA ARG A 159 20.53 -13.93 16.21
C ARG A 159 20.86 -12.78 17.15
N ASN A 160 21.01 -13.06 18.45
CA ASN A 160 21.42 -12.07 19.45
C ASN A 160 20.56 -10.77 19.44
N GLY A 161 19.25 -10.90 19.24
CA GLY A 161 18.33 -9.76 19.14
C GLY A 161 18.44 -8.96 17.83
N GLN A 162 19.15 -9.49 16.83
CA GLN A 162 19.25 -8.91 15.50
C GLN A 162 18.46 -9.74 14.49
N MET A 163 17.80 -9.05 13.56
CA MET A 163 17.28 -9.62 12.34
C MET A 163 18.34 -9.51 11.27
N ILE A 164 18.59 -10.60 10.55
CA ILE A 164 19.59 -10.67 9.48
C ILE A 164 18.93 -11.24 8.22
N PHE A 165 19.10 -10.59 7.08
CA PHE A 165 18.62 -11.06 5.78
C PHE A 165 19.56 -10.64 4.64
N GLN A 166 19.47 -11.35 3.51
CA GLN A 166 20.16 -10.97 2.28
C GLN A 166 19.35 -9.94 1.50
N ALA A 167 19.99 -8.84 1.12
CA ALA A 167 19.43 -7.86 0.21
C ALA A 167 19.34 -8.45 -1.20
N ASP A 168 18.28 -8.10 -1.94
CA ASP A 168 17.96 -8.69 -3.25
C ASP A 168 17.96 -7.68 -4.39
N GLY A 169 18.64 -6.54 -4.19
CA GLY A 169 18.70 -5.45 -5.16
C GLY A 169 17.48 -4.54 -5.14
N SER A 170 16.52 -4.76 -4.24
CA SER A 170 15.48 -3.77 -3.98
C SER A 170 16.08 -2.50 -3.32
N TYR A 171 15.43 -1.37 -3.57
CA TYR A 171 15.65 -0.12 -2.85
C TYR A 171 14.81 -0.01 -1.58
N TYR A 172 13.76 -0.81 -1.43
CA TYR A 172 12.73 -0.66 -0.42
C TYR A 172 12.58 -1.93 0.41
N TYR A 173 12.83 -1.80 1.72
CA TYR A 173 12.77 -2.90 2.68
C TYR A 173 11.80 -2.58 3.81
N ILE A 174 11.06 -3.58 4.27
CA ILE A 174 10.14 -3.43 5.39
C ILE A 174 10.44 -4.49 6.44
N LEU A 175 10.70 -4.05 7.66
CA LEU A 175 10.61 -4.88 8.85
C LEU A 175 9.17 -4.83 9.37
N ALA A 176 8.60 -5.97 9.74
CA ALA A 176 7.28 -6.03 10.37
C ALA A 176 7.20 -7.21 11.36
N GLU A 177 6.21 -7.20 12.24
CA GLU A 177 5.80 -8.38 12.99
C GLU A 177 4.91 -9.27 12.13
N LYS A 178 5.10 -10.59 12.22
CA LYS A 178 4.18 -11.57 11.64
C LYS A 178 2.80 -11.44 12.25
N THR A 179 1.76 -11.62 11.43
CA THR A 179 0.41 -11.83 11.91
C THR A 179 0.28 -13.23 12.51
N GLU A 180 -0.52 -13.39 13.57
CA GLU A 180 -0.67 -14.64 14.34
C GLU A 180 -1.14 -15.86 13.50
N GLN A 181 -1.64 -15.64 12.28
CA GLN A 181 -2.01 -16.70 11.34
C GLN A 181 -0.82 -17.48 10.76
N ASP A 182 0.42 -17.04 10.95
CA ASP A 182 1.63 -17.62 10.35
C ASP A 182 2.56 -18.30 11.39
N ILE A 183 2.06 -18.54 12.61
CA ILE A 183 2.73 -19.40 13.61
C ILE A 183 2.27 -20.83 13.34
N PRO A 184 3.17 -21.78 12.98
CA PRO A 184 2.79 -23.19 12.93
C PRO A 184 2.26 -23.60 14.30
N ASN A 185 0.99 -24.03 14.37
CA ASN A 185 0.46 -24.65 15.57
C ASN A 185 1.36 -25.84 15.91
N GLU A 186 2.08 -25.75 17.02
CA GLU A 186 2.78 -26.89 17.59
C GLU A 186 1.75 -28.00 17.85
N PRO A 187 2.00 -29.28 17.48
CA PRO A 187 1.01 -30.32 17.65
C PRO A 187 0.78 -30.52 19.14
N THR A 188 -0.41 -30.14 19.62
CA THR A 188 -0.82 -30.45 20.99
C THR A 188 -0.97 -31.97 21.08
N THR A 189 -0.02 -32.61 21.76
CA THR A 189 -0.09 -34.06 22.00
C THR A 189 -1.17 -34.30 23.05
N GLN A 190 -2.38 -34.62 22.61
CA GLN A 190 -3.47 -35.01 23.50
C GLN A 190 -3.29 -36.50 23.89
N PRO A 191 -3.27 -36.88 25.18
CA PRO A 191 -3.17 -38.29 25.56
C PRO A 191 -4.48 -39.02 25.20
N THR A 192 -4.37 -40.03 24.35
CA THR A 192 -5.43 -40.98 24.09
C THR A 192 -5.59 -41.88 25.31
N THR A 193 -6.78 -41.90 25.92
CA THR A 193 -7.18 -43.01 26.80
C THR A 193 -8.41 -43.66 26.18
N GLN A 194 -8.24 -44.91 25.77
CA GLN A 194 -9.25 -45.75 25.16
C GLN A 194 -9.70 -46.76 26.20
N THR A 195 -11.01 -46.89 26.44
CA THR A 195 -11.61 -48.09 27.06
C THR A 195 -13.03 -48.23 26.53
N GLY A 196 -13.33 -49.37 25.88
CA GLY A 196 -14.67 -49.78 25.43
C GLY A 196 -15.57 -50.19 26.60
N ALA A 197 -16.82 -50.63 26.45
CA ALA A 197 -17.60 -51.14 25.33
C ALA A 197 -19.09 -51.00 25.69
N ASP A 198 -20.02 -50.99 24.72
CA ASP A 198 -21.00 -52.09 24.53
C ASP A 198 -22.13 -51.77 23.54
N ASN A 199 -22.57 -52.87 22.92
CA ASN A 199 -23.63 -53.11 21.94
C ASN A 199 -24.96 -52.34 22.09
N SER A 200 -25.61 -52.00 20.97
CA SER A 200 -26.77 -52.76 20.46
C SER A 200 -27.33 -52.16 19.17
N THR A 201 -27.64 -53.05 18.23
CA THR A 201 -28.43 -52.84 17.02
C THR A 201 -29.88 -52.49 17.33
N ASP A 202 -30.45 -51.53 16.59
CA ASP A 202 -31.86 -51.61 16.18
C ASP A 202 -32.11 -50.90 14.85
N VAL A 203 -33.08 -51.41 14.09
CA VAL A 203 -33.28 -51.19 12.65
C VAL A 203 -34.66 -50.55 12.39
N ASN A 204 -34.73 -49.69 11.36
CA ASN A 204 -35.93 -49.13 10.67
C ASN A 204 -36.55 -47.88 11.35
N HIS A 205 -36.98 -46.83 10.66
CA HIS A 205 -37.84 -46.78 9.47
C HIS A 205 -37.88 -45.37 8.83
N ALA A 206 -38.02 -45.35 7.49
CA ALA A 206 -38.66 -44.36 6.60
C ALA A 206 -38.17 -42.90 6.47
N GLY A 207 -38.10 -42.45 5.21
CA GLY A 207 -38.37 -41.05 4.84
C GLY A 207 -37.51 -40.45 3.73
N SER A 208 -38.09 -40.32 2.54
CA SER A 208 -37.58 -39.59 1.37
C SER A 208 -37.29 -38.10 1.61
N GLY A 209 -36.34 -37.50 0.86
CA GLY A 209 -36.44 -36.08 0.52
C GLY A 209 -35.13 -35.34 0.24
N ALA A 210 -34.89 -35.08 -1.05
CA ALA A 210 -34.32 -33.87 -1.67
C ALA A 210 -33.10 -33.15 -1.08
N ALA A 211 -32.15 -32.91 -2.00
CA ALA A 211 -31.04 -31.97 -1.88
C ALA A 211 -31.46 -30.56 -1.42
N SER A 212 -30.68 -29.98 -0.49
CA SER A 212 -30.71 -28.54 -0.23
C SER A 212 -29.32 -27.97 -0.49
N GLY A 213 -29.23 -27.19 -1.57
CA GLY A 213 -28.03 -26.44 -1.95
C GLY A 213 -27.65 -25.34 -0.96
N ALA A 214 -26.43 -24.86 -1.14
CA ALA A 214 -25.85 -23.74 -0.42
C ALA A 214 -26.75 -22.50 -0.47
N LYS A 215 -26.89 -21.84 0.68
CA LYS A 215 -27.51 -20.52 0.83
C LYS A 215 -26.39 -19.53 1.13
N THR A 216 -25.91 -18.81 0.13
CA THR A 216 -25.23 -17.52 0.31
C THR A 216 -26.24 -16.44 -0.03
N GLY A 217 -26.94 -15.94 1.00
CA GLY A 217 -27.77 -14.76 0.91
C GLY A 217 -26.93 -13.55 1.32
N ASP A 218 -26.46 -12.79 0.33
CA ASP A 218 -26.02 -11.41 0.52
C ASP A 218 -27.26 -10.54 0.68
N ASP A 219 -27.59 -10.17 1.91
CA ASP A 219 -28.61 -9.15 2.21
C ASP A 219 -27.94 -7.79 2.48
N THR A 220 -27.18 -7.28 1.49
CA THR A 220 -26.67 -5.90 1.60
C THR A 220 -27.77 -4.92 1.18
N PRO A 221 -28.24 -4.00 2.06
CA PRO A 221 -29.33 -3.09 1.72
C PRO A 221 -28.84 -1.99 0.75
N LEU A 222 -29.05 -2.21 -0.55
CA LEU A 222 -28.74 -1.28 -1.64
C LEU A 222 -29.45 0.09 -1.50
N GLU A 223 -30.51 0.16 -0.70
CA GLU A 223 -31.23 1.42 -0.47
C GLU A 223 -30.38 2.47 0.26
N LEU A 224 -29.50 2.06 1.18
CA LEU A 224 -28.65 3.00 1.93
C LEU A 224 -27.60 3.67 1.03
N TYR A 225 -27.03 2.91 0.09
CA TYR A 225 -26.06 3.43 -0.88
C TYR A 225 -26.71 4.37 -1.90
N MET A 226 -27.94 4.08 -2.32
CA MET A 226 -28.68 4.98 -3.23
C MET A 226 -29.01 6.31 -2.55
N VAL A 227 -29.42 6.29 -1.27
CA VAL A 227 -29.70 7.52 -0.51
C VAL A 227 -28.43 8.38 -0.33
N LEU A 228 -27.29 7.76 -0.02
CA LEU A 228 -26.01 8.50 0.10
C LEU A 228 -25.60 9.16 -1.22
N LEU A 229 -25.85 8.51 -2.36
CA LEU A 229 -25.54 9.05 -3.68
C LEU A 229 -26.43 10.26 -4.03
N PHE A 230 -27.72 10.22 -3.66
CA PHE A 230 -28.63 11.36 -3.84
C PHE A 230 -28.32 12.55 -2.93
N VAL A 231 -27.91 12.33 -1.68
CA VAL A 231 -27.51 13.42 -0.77
C VAL A 231 -26.20 14.08 -1.23
N GLY A 232 -25.25 13.30 -1.77
CA GLY A 232 -24.00 13.83 -2.35
C GLY A 232 -24.23 14.77 -3.55
N LEU A 233 -25.20 14.47 -4.41
CA LEU A 233 -25.51 15.30 -5.59
C LEU A 233 -26.18 16.64 -5.25
N ILE A 234 -26.94 16.72 -4.14
CA ILE A 234 -27.60 17.95 -3.71
C ILE A 234 -26.59 18.93 -3.08
N THR A 235 -25.60 18.42 -2.32
CA THR A 235 -24.60 19.27 -1.65
C THR A 235 -23.63 19.94 -2.63
N THR A 236 -23.21 19.25 -3.71
CA THR A 236 -22.33 19.82 -4.74
C THR A 236 -23.01 20.90 -5.58
N SER A 237 -24.33 20.78 -5.78
CA SER A 237 -25.14 21.77 -6.52
C SER A 237 -25.31 23.10 -5.76
N ILE A 238 -25.44 23.05 -4.43
CA ILE A 238 -25.58 24.26 -3.60
C ILE A 238 -24.24 25.02 -3.49
N ALA A 239 -23.11 24.31 -3.38
CA ALA A 239 -21.78 24.93 -3.32
C ALA A 239 -21.41 25.67 -4.62
N GLY A 240 -21.83 25.14 -5.79
CA GLY A 240 -21.63 25.78 -7.10
C GLY A 240 -22.39 27.11 -7.26
N LEU A 241 -23.64 27.17 -6.77
CA LEU A 241 -24.44 28.41 -6.83
C LEU A 241 -23.91 29.50 -5.88
N CYS A 242 -23.40 29.13 -4.70
CA CYS A 242 -22.81 30.07 -3.76
C CYS A 242 -21.50 30.70 -4.28
N ARG A 243 -20.66 29.94 -5.02
CA ARG A 243 -19.45 30.49 -5.65
C ARG A 243 -19.77 31.44 -6.82
N LYS A 244 -20.80 31.15 -7.63
CA LYS A 244 -21.15 31.99 -8.79
C LYS A 244 -21.70 33.36 -8.39
N LYS A 245 -22.48 33.46 -7.29
CA LYS A 245 -22.97 34.75 -6.77
C LYS A 245 -21.86 35.67 -6.26
N ASN A 246 -20.83 35.11 -5.61
CA ASN A 246 -19.71 35.89 -5.08
C ASN A 246 -18.75 36.41 -6.15
N TYR A 247 -18.69 35.76 -7.32
CA TYR A 247 -17.86 36.22 -8.44
C TYR A 247 -18.46 37.44 -9.15
N VAL A 248 -19.79 37.47 -9.33
CA VAL A 248 -20.48 38.57 -10.02
C VAL A 248 -20.54 39.85 -9.15
N ALA A 249 -20.56 39.71 -7.82
CA ALA A 249 -20.57 40.87 -6.91
C ALA A 249 -19.21 41.59 -6.81
N LYS A 250 -18.11 40.99 -7.28
CA LYS A 250 -16.76 41.59 -7.26
C LYS A 250 -16.37 42.30 -8.56
N GLN A 251 -17.25 42.35 -9.56
CA GLN A 251 -16.99 43.01 -10.84
C GLN A 251 -17.95 44.17 -11.16
N LYS A 252 -18.49 44.83 -10.13
CA LYS A 252 -19.14 46.14 -10.27
C LYS A 252 -18.47 47.16 -9.36
#